data_AF-A0A7C6A7E9-F1
#
_entry.id   AF-A0A7C6A7E9-F1
#
_cell.length_a   1.000
_cell.length_b   1.000
_cell.length_c   1.000
_cell.angle_alpha   90.00
_cell.angle_beta   90.00
_cell.angle_gamma   90.00
#
_symmetry.space_group_name_H-M   'P 1'
#
loop_
_entity.id
_entity.type
_entity.pdbx_description
1 polymer ?
#
loop_
_entity_poly.entity_id
_entity_poly.type
_entity_poly.pdbx_seq_one_letter_code
_entity_poly.pdbx_strand_id
1 'polypeptide(L)'
;MRITNSMLFNNFLSNINNINTKLYNTQTQMATGKSINNLSDNPTALSQALLIQDIQARFTQYKSNINYANSILSAQDTATQNISNLLQNAGSLVIQAANATNDAASNTAIAQQLAAVEAEIKNSANTMFGGNYLFSGFLTNTAPVQNITQQAVITSSSINDFQIAISKNFGDLNQLQNGVYSINIDNNGNLTITKNGNYIPISSDGIDRSFANGNKLSTSANVLNIINSGGGWFDTGRGVKIYIPADAKGNTATFTYTPGGNNFYMGDDNNLSIAYSDGITTPITITAKDMLYKQHQTLQSNNQLLNSSNNPATAQTLLIDLHLSNALGNVALQTGQKIVITGTDHDGNIVSGSGFIVSANATVSQLLNYITNLKTKEVLQNNKVLTLQDGSLATSATTLNSIVGLNSSITISLANIGSNTSVTLSAGSTIANVLSFFKNNGYSATISHGLI
;
A
#
# COMPACT_ATOMS: atom_id res chain seq x y z
N MET A 1 1.62 -26.33 96.10
CA MET A 1 2.02 -27.37 95.12
C MET A 1 3.40 -27.90 95.50
N ARG A 2 3.63 -29.22 95.39
CA ARG A 2 4.93 -29.85 95.68
C ARG A 2 5.71 -30.03 94.37
N ILE A 3 6.90 -29.44 94.28
CA ILE A 3 7.81 -29.65 93.14
C ILE A 3 8.59 -30.94 93.39
N THR A 4 8.60 -31.84 92.41
CA THR A 4 9.33 -33.11 92.46
C THR A 4 10.64 -33.03 91.67
N ASN A 5 11.63 -33.86 91.99
CA ASN A 5 12.90 -33.92 91.23
C ASN A 5 12.66 -34.17 89.73
N SER A 6 11.64 -34.95 89.38
CA SER A 6 11.24 -35.17 87.98
C SER A 6 10.75 -33.89 87.30
N MET A 7 10.04 -33.00 88.02
CA MET A 7 9.65 -31.69 87.49
C MET A 7 10.85 -30.76 87.28
N LEU A 8 11.83 -30.77 88.19
CA LEU A 8 13.06 -29.98 88.03
C LEU A 8 13.90 -30.46 86.84
N PHE A 9 14.08 -31.78 86.72
CA PHE A 9 14.80 -32.39 85.60
C PHE A 9 14.10 -32.14 84.26
N ASN A 10 12.78 -32.30 84.19
CA ASN A 10 12.01 -32.01 82.97
C ASN A 10 12.07 -30.53 82.58
N ASN A 11 12.02 -29.61 83.54
CA ASN A 11 12.21 -28.18 83.27
C ASN A 11 13.63 -27.88 82.75
N PHE A 12 14.65 -28.50 83.35
CA PHE A 12 16.04 -28.34 82.89
C PHE A 12 16.24 -28.87 81.47
N LEU A 13 15.71 -30.06 81.16
CA LEU A 13 15.79 -30.65 79.82
C LEU A 13 15.04 -29.81 78.77
N SER A 14 13.85 -29.30 79.13
CA SER A 14 13.10 -28.37 78.27
C SER A 14 13.88 -27.09 78.00
N ASN A 15 14.54 -26.51 79.02
CA ASN A 15 15.39 -25.34 78.87
C ASN A 15 16.61 -25.59 77.97
N ILE A 16 17.28 -26.74 78.11
CA ILE A 16 18.40 -27.11 77.23
C ILE A 16 17.93 -27.25 75.77
N ASN A 17 16.80 -27.93 75.53
CA ASN A 17 16.26 -28.09 74.18
C ASN A 17 15.89 -26.73 73.56
N ASN A 18 15.33 -25.81 74.36
CA ASN A 18 15.06 -24.44 73.93
C ASN A 18 16.34 -23.66 73.57
N ILE A 19 17.42 -23.82 74.35
CA ILE A 19 18.72 -23.17 74.07
C ILE A 19 19.35 -23.74 72.80
N ASN A 20 19.35 -25.06 72.62
CA ASN A 20 19.88 -25.71 71.42
C ASN A 20 19.11 -25.29 70.17
N THR A 21 17.78 -25.16 70.26
CA THR A 21 16.94 -24.67 69.15
C THR A 21 17.29 -23.22 68.78
N LYS A 22 17.47 -22.35 69.78
CA LYS A 22 17.90 -20.96 69.55
C LYS A 22 19.29 -20.89 68.93
N LEU A 23 20.23 -21.72 69.41
CA LEU A 23 21.59 -21.79 68.87
C LEU A 23 21.57 -22.22 67.40
N TYR A 24 20.82 -23.27 67.06
CA TYR A 24 20.67 -23.76 65.69
C TYR A 24 20.08 -22.68 64.77
N ASN A 25 19.04 -21.96 65.22
CA ASN A 25 18.43 -20.89 64.44
C ASN A 25 19.42 -19.73 64.20
N THR A 26 20.15 -19.29 65.23
CA THR A 26 21.17 -18.23 65.09
C THR A 26 22.32 -18.67 64.18
N GLN A 27 22.80 -19.92 64.30
CA GLN A 27 23.81 -20.47 63.39
C GLN A 27 23.30 -20.50 61.94
N THR A 28 22.02 -20.84 61.73
CA THR A 28 21.40 -20.83 60.40
C THR A 28 21.31 -19.42 59.83
N GLN A 29 20.90 -18.43 60.64
CA GLN A 29 20.88 -17.02 60.22
C GLN A 29 22.30 -16.51 59.89
N MET A 30 23.31 -16.93 60.66
CA MET A 30 24.71 -16.57 60.43
C MET A 30 25.26 -17.21 59.15
N ALA A 31 24.94 -18.48 58.88
CA ALA A 31 25.38 -19.18 57.69
C ALA A 31 24.72 -18.66 56.41
N THR A 32 23.44 -18.27 56.48
CA THR A 32 22.66 -17.79 55.32
C THR A 32 22.76 -16.28 55.13
N GLY A 33 23.14 -15.53 56.16
CA GLY A 33 23.06 -14.07 56.21
C GLY A 33 21.63 -13.52 56.21
N LYS A 34 20.61 -14.37 56.36
CA LYS A 34 19.19 -13.99 56.31
C LYS A 34 18.61 -14.07 57.71
N SER A 35 17.89 -13.03 58.13
CA SER A 35 17.15 -13.05 59.40
C SER A 35 15.94 -13.98 59.37
N ILE A 36 15.38 -14.24 58.19
CA ILE A 36 14.20 -15.10 57.96
C ILE A 36 14.60 -16.19 56.96
N ASN A 37 14.50 -17.45 57.37
CA ASN A 37 14.89 -18.60 56.54
C ASN A 37 13.71 -19.49 56.18
N ASN A 38 12.73 -19.61 57.07
CA ASN A 38 11.55 -20.45 56.89
C ASN A 38 10.24 -19.64 57.00
N LEU A 39 9.17 -20.15 56.40
CA LEU A 39 7.81 -19.61 56.55
C LEU A 39 7.34 -19.55 58.02
N SER A 40 7.81 -20.48 58.86
CA SER A 40 7.50 -20.52 60.28
C SER A 40 8.13 -19.39 61.10
N ASP A 41 9.20 -18.76 60.61
CA ASP A 41 9.95 -17.75 61.37
C ASP A 41 9.19 -16.41 61.41
N ASN A 42 8.71 -15.96 60.25
CA ASN A 42 7.84 -14.78 60.11
C ASN A 42 7.13 -14.82 58.74
N PRO A 43 5.90 -15.36 58.66
CA PRO A 43 5.20 -15.52 57.39
C PRO A 43 4.87 -14.17 56.72
N THR A 44 4.58 -13.14 57.50
CA THR A 44 4.28 -11.79 56.98
C THR A 44 5.49 -11.13 56.33
N ALA A 45 6.63 -11.12 57.03
CA ALA A 45 7.85 -10.51 56.51
C ALA A 45 8.45 -11.33 55.34
N LEU A 46 8.34 -12.66 55.37
CA LEU A 46 8.76 -13.50 54.25
C LEU A 46 7.88 -13.29 53.01
N SER A 47 6.57 -13.15 53.17
CA SER A 47 5.67 -12.83 52.05
C SER A 47 6.02 -11.50 51.39
N GLN A 48 6.38 -10.48 52.16
CA GLN A 48 6.84 -9.20 51.62
C GLN A 48 8.19 -9.34 50.91
N ALA A 49 9.13 -10.10 51.49
CA ALA A 49 10.42 -10.35 50.87
C ALA A 49 10.30 -11.10 49.53
N LEU A 50 9.43 -12.11 49.44
CA LEU A 50 9.15 -12.84 48.21
C LEU A 50 8.52 -11.94 47.14
N LEU A 51 7.61 -11.04 47.53
CA LEU A 51 7.03 -10.05 46.61
C LEU A 51 8.09 -9.09 46.07
N ILE A 52 9.01 -8.61 46.92
CA ILE A 52 10.12 -7.75 46.48
C ILE A 52 11.08 -8.52 45.55
N GLN A 53 11.35 -9.80 45.82
CA GLN A 53 12.17 -10.66 44.95
C GLN A 53 11.51 -10.87 43.58
N ASP A 54 10.21 -11.12 43.53
CA ASP A 54 9.46 -11.20 42.28
C ASP A 54 9.53 -9.89 41.49
N ILE A 55 9.31 -8.76 42.15
CA ILE A 55 9.46 -7.43 41.54
C ILE A 55 10.89 -7.25 40.99
N GLN A 56 11.92 -7.62 41.75
CA GLN A 56 13.31 -7.52 41.31
C GLN A 56 13.60 -8.40 40.09
N ALA A 57 13.07 -9.62 40.05
CA ALA A 57 13.19 -10.52 38.90
C ALA A 57 12.53 -9.91 37.66
N ARG A 58 11.31 -9.37 37.80
CA ARG A 58 10.60 -8.65 36.72
C ARG A 58 11.41 -7.45 36.21
N PHE A 59 11.93 -6.60 37.09
CA PHE A 59 12.78 -5.47 36.68
C PHE A 59 14.06 -5.91 35.95
N THR A 60 14.65 -7.04 36.35
CA THR A 60 15.83 -7.60 35.67
C THR A 60 15.48 -8.03 34.25
N GLN A 61 14.33 -8.67 34.06
CA GLN A 61 13.82 -9.03 32.73
C GLN A 61 13.52 -7.78 31.89
N TYR A 62 12.87 -6.77 32.48
CA TYR A 62 12.56 -5.51 31.77
C TYR A 62 13.82 -4.82 31.27
N LYS A 63 14.88 -4.77 32.10
CA LYS A 63 16.18 -4.24 31.70
C LYS A 63 16.79 -5.02 30.53
N SER A 64 16.67 -6.35 30.54
CA SER A 64 17.14 -7.19 29.43
C SER A 64 16.37 -6.90 28.13
N ASN A 65 15.05 -6.79 28.20
CA ASN A 65 14.19 -6.47 27.05
C ASN A 65 14.49 -5.08 26.48
N ILE A 66 14.69 -4.07 27.35
CA ILE A 66 15.08 -2.71 26.95
C ILE A 66 16.43 -2.72 26.23
N ASN A 67 17.43 -3.42 26.78
CA ASN A 67 18.75 -3.52 26.13
C ASN A 67 18.65 -4.20 24.76
N TYR A 68 17.84 -5.24 24.64
CA TYR A 68 17.60 -5.93 23.38
C TYR A 68 16.99 -4.99 22.33
N ALA A 69 15.95 -4.23 22.70
CA ALA A 69 15.38 -3.28 21.75
C ALA A 69 16.28 -2.11 21.42
N ASN A 70 17.04 -1.57 22.37
CA ASN A 70 18.03 -0.55 22.08
C ASN A 70 19.01 -1.06 21.02
N SER A 71 19.41 -2.32 21.10
CA SER A 71 20.28 -2.95 20.09
C SER A 71 19.61 -3.02 18.71
N ILE A 72 18.32 -3.39 18.65
CA ILE A 72 17.54 -3.39 17.40
C ILE A 72 17.40 -1.98 16.83
N LEU A 73 17.03 -1.00 17.66
CA LEU A 73 16.85 0.39 17.26
C LEU A 73 18.16 0.99 16.74
N SER A 74 19.29 0.71 17.40
CA SER A 74 20.61 1.16 16.92
C SER A 74 20.98 0.53 15.58
N ALA A 75 20.66 -0.75 15.36
CA ALA A 75 20.88 -1.42 14.09
C ALA A 75 20.00 -0.85 12.97
N GLN A 76 18.72 -0.58 13.26
CA GLN A 76 17.78 0.06 12.35
C GLN A 76 18.21 1.50 11.99
N ASP A 77 18.63 2.28 12.98
CA ASP A 77 19.12 3.65 12.78
C ASP A 77 20.36 3.66 11.88
N THR A 78 21.34 2.78 12.16
CA THR A 78 22.55 2.65 11.33
C THR A 78 22.20 2.29 9.88
N ALA A 79 21.33 1.31 9.66
CA ALA A 79 20.91 0.91 8.32
C ALA A 79 20.13 2.03 7.59
N THR A 80 19.29 2.77 8.32
CA THR A 80 18.52 3.90 7.77
C THR A 80 19.43 5.08 7.41
N GLN A 81 20.43 5.39 8.24
CA GLN A 81 21.45 6.39 7.96
C GLN A 81 22.27 6.04 6.71
N ASN A 82 22.65 4.77 6.57
CA ASN A 82 23.33 4.30 5.36
C ASN A 82 22.47 4.51 4.11
N ILE A 83 21.19 4.14 4.16
CA ILE A 83 20.24 4.36 3.05
C ILE A 83 20.10 5.85 2.73
N SER A 84 19.99 6.71 3.74
CA SER A 84 19.92 8.17 3.56
C SER A 84 21.16 8.72 2.84
N ASN A 85 22.36 8.28 3.22
CA ASN A 85 23.61 8.69 2.57
C ASN A 85 23.69 8.20 1.11
N LEU A 86 23.26 6.95 0.86
CA LEU A 86 23.19 6.38 -0.48
C LEU A 86 22.20 7.14 -1.38
N LEU A 87 21.04 7.53 -0.87
CA LEU A 87 20.06 8.33 -1.60
C LEU A 87 20.59 9.73 -1.92
N GLN A 88 21.33 10.37 -0.99
CA GLN A 88 22.00 11.65 -1.25
C GLN A 88 23.06 11.52 -2.36
N ASN A 89 23.82 10.43 -2.36
CA ASN A 89 24.78 10.12 -3.44
C ASN A 89 24.05 9.90 -4.78
N ALA A 90 22.99 9.09 -4.80
CA ALA A 90 22.16 8.89 -5.99
C ALA A 90 21.61 10.22 -6.53
N GLY A 91 21.13 11.11 -5.65
CA GLY A 91 20.67 12.45 -6.04
C GLY A 91 21.76 13.27 -6.73
N SER A 92 23.00 13.21 -6.22
CA SER A 92 24.14 13.91 -6.81
C SER A 92 24.52 13.34 -8.19
N LEU A 93 24.48 12.01 -8.35
CA LEU A 93 24.68 11.31 -9.63
C LEU A 93 23.60 11.67 -10.66
N VAL A 94 22.34 11.77 -10.23
CA VAL A 94 21.22 12.18 -11.11
C VAL A 94 21.40 13.63 -11.56
N ILE A 95 21.78 14.54 -10.67
CA ILE A 95 22.08 15.94 -11.03
C ILE A 95 23.26 15.98 -12.03
N GLN A 96 24.28 15.15 -11.82
CA GLN A 96 25.40 15.03 -12.74
C GLN A 96 24.95 14.53 -14.13
N ALA A 97 24.07 13.52 -14.18
CA ALA A 97 23.52 12.98 -15.42
C ALA A 97 22.63 13.98 -16.18
N ALA A 98 21.98 14.90 -15.47
CA ALA A 98 21.12 15.93 -16.07
C ALA A 98 21.89 17.03 -16.82
N ASN A 99 23.23 17.07 -16.70
CA ASN A 99 24.05 18.04 -17.43
C ASN A 99 24.06 17.74 -18.94
N ALA A 100 23.61 18.70 -19.74
CA ALA A 100 23.51 18.59 -21.20
C ALA A 100 24.85 18.39 -21.92
N THR A 101 25.98 18.64 -21.25
CA THR A 101 27.34 18.47 -21.81
C THR A 101 27.89 17.05 -21.71
N ASN A 102 27.21 16.13 -21.00
CA ASN A 102 27.66 14.75 -20.89
C ASN A 102 27.49 13.99 -22.21
N ASP A 103 28.50 13.21 -22.57
CA ASP A 103 28.41 12.27 -23.68
C ASP A 103 27.70 10.96 -23.26
N ALA A 104 27.37 10.13 -24.25
CA ALA A 104 26.67 8.86 -24.02
C ALA A 104 27.47 7.88 -23.15
N ALA A 105 28.81 7.90 -23.24
CA ALA A 105 29.69 7.06 -22.45
C ALA A 105 29.65 7.46 -20.96
N SER A 106 29.73 8.76 -20.66
CA SER A 106 29.64 9.30 -19.30
C SER A 106 28.28 9.01 -18.68
N ASN A 107 27.19 9.20 -19.42
CA ASN A 107 25.85 8.86 -18.94
C ASN A 107 25.67 7.34 -18.68
N THR A 108 26.31 6.48 -19.48
CA THR A 108 26.33 5.03 -19.24
C THR A 108 27.10 4.69 -17.96
N ALA A 109 28.24 5.33 -17.72
CA ALA A 109 29.02 5.13 -16.49
C ALA A 109 28.25 5.60 -15.25
N ILE A 110 27.55 6.74 -15.32
CA ILE A 110 26.70 7.23 -14.23
C ILE A 110 25.54 6.25 -13.96
N ALA A 111 24.94 5.70 -15.01
CA ALA A 111 23.88 4.69 -14.85
C ALA A 111 24.39 3.42 -14.14
N GLN A 112 25.62 2.98 -14.42
CA GLN A 112 26.24 1.86 -13.71
C GLN A 112 26.50 2.19 -12.23
N GLN A 113 26.94 3.40 -11.92
CA GLN A 113 27.11 3.86 -10.54
C GLN A 113 25.77 3.91 -9.79
N LEU A 114 24.71 4.41 -10.43
CA LEU A 114 23.36 4.41 -9.87
C LEU A 114 22.85 2.98 -9.60
N ALA A 115 23.11 2.04 -10.50
CA ALA A 115 22.76 0.63 -10.29
C ALA A 115 23.52 0.01 -9.10
N ALA A 116 24.78 0.39 -8.90
CA ALA A 116 25.55 -0.03 -7.72
C ALA A 116 24.99 0.58 -6.42
N VAL A 117 24.60 1.85 -6.44
CA VAL A 117 23.93 2.51 -5.30
C VAL A 117 22.59 1.85 -4.97
N GLU A 118 21.79 1.52 -5.98
CA GLU A 118 20.54 0.78 -5.83
C GLU A 118 20.76 -0.59 -5.16
N ALA A 119 21.78 -1.33 -5.61
CA ALA A 119 22.15 -2.61 -5.00
C ALA A 119 22.55 -2.46 -3.52
N GLU A 120 23.25 -1.38 -3.16
CA GLU A 120 23.66 -1.14 -1.78
C GLU A 120 22.51 -0.69 -0.87
N ILE A 121 21.56 0.08 -1.41
CA ILE A 121 20.31 0.40 -0.72
C ILE A 121 19.54 -0.89 -0.42
N LYS A 122 19.45 -1.81 -1.39
CA LYS A 122 18.83 -3.12 -1.20
C LYS A 122 19.53 -3.92 -0.09
N ASN A 123 20.86 -3.96 -0.09
CA ASN A 123 21.62 -4.67 0.95
C ASN A 123 21.33 -4.08 2.33
N SER A 124 21.31 -2.75 2.44
CA SER A 124 20.98 -2.05 3.69
C SER A 124 19.54 -2.31 4.14
N ALA A 125 18.58 -2.34 3.20
CA ALA A 125 17.18 -2.64 3.49
C ALA A 125 16.98 -4.12 3.91
N ASN A 126 17.88 -5.02 3.50
CA ASN A 126 17.89 -6.42 3.90
C ASN A 126 18.78 -6.70 5.13
N THR A 127 19.09 -5.69 5.94
CA THR A 127 19.90 -5.87 7.17
C THR A 127 19.21 -6.81 8.15
N MET A 128 19.99 -7.71 8.74
CA MET A 128 19.54 -8.67 9.76
C MET A 128 20.12 -8.35 11.14
N PHE A 129 19.35 -8.61 12.18
CA PHE A 129 19.79 -8.58 13.57
C PHE A 129 19.32 -9.83 14.30
N GLY A 130 20.24 -10.57 14.92
CA GLY A 130 19.90 -11.80 15.65
C GLY A 130 19.18 -12.87 14.81
N GLY A 131 19.47 -12.93 13.51
CA GLY A 131 18.86 -13.87 12.56
C GLY A 131 17.51 -13.42 11.95
N ASN A 132 17.02 -12.24 12.32
CA ASN A 132 15.77 -11.68 11.84
C ASN A 132 16.03 -10.45 10.96
N TYR A 133 15.28 -10.28 9.86
CA TYR A 133 15.31 -9.06 9.06
C TYR A 133 14.67 -7.89 9.80
N LEU A 134 15.34 -6.73 9.77
CA LEU A 134 14.95 -5.56 10.55
C LEU A 134 13.74 -4.80 9.98
N PHE A 135 13.50 -4.94 8.68
CA PHE A 135 12.55 -4.12 7.93
C PHE A 135 11.42 -4.92 7.26
N SER A 136 11.25 -6.21 7.61
CA SER A 136 10.24 -7.09 6.99
C SER A 136 8.90 -7.17 7.74
N GLY A 137 8.70 -6.34 8.76
CA GLY A 137 7.49 -6.37 9.59
C GLY A 137 7.48 -7.59 10.52
N PHE A 138 6.34 -8.28 10.61
CA PHE A 138 6.18 -9.54 11.34
C PHE A 138 6.77 -10.75 10.57
N LEU A 139 7.01 -10.62 9.26
CA LEU A 139 7.68 -11.64 8.44
C LEU A 139 9.20 -11.60 8.61
N THR A 140 9.69 -11.72 9.85
CA THR A 140 11.11 -11.54 10.21
C THR A 140 12.07 -12.52 9.52
N ASN A 141 11.56 -13.64 9.02
CA ASN A 141 12.34 -14.66 8.30
C ASN A 141 12.38 -14.46 6.77
N THR A 142 11.68 -13.44 6.26
CA THR A 142 11.60 -13.15 4.82
C THR A 142 12.38 -11.89 4.52
N ALA A 143 13.31 -11.95 3.55
CA ALA A 143 14.03 -10.77 3.12
C ALA A 143 13.04 -9.70 2.63
N PRO A 144 13.08 -8.47 3.17
CA PRO A 144 12.10 -7.44 2.85
C PRO A 144 12.20 -6.99 1.40
N VAL A 145 13.37 -7.03 0.78
CA VAL A 145 13.58 -6.60 -0.62
C VAL A 145 14.12 -7.76 -1.45
N GLN A 146 13.31 -8.29 -2.36
CA GLN A 146 13.66 -9.44 -3.20
C GLN A 146 13.58 -9.11 -4.68
N ASN A 147 14.35 -9.85 -5.48
CA ASN A 147 14.17 -9.86 -6.92
C ASN A 147 13.20 -10.99 -7.23
N ILE A 148 12.01 -10.64 -7.72
CA ILE A 148 11.06 -11.64 -8.18
C ILE A 148 11.27 -11.78 -9.69
N THR A 149 11.48 -13.01 -10.17
CA THR A 149 11.60 -13.28 -11.59
C THR A 149 10.30 -12.86 -12.29
N GLN A 150 10.35 -11.74 -13.00
CA GLN A 150 9.27 -11.32 -13.88
C GLN A 150 9.15 -12.31 -15.03
N GLN A 151 7.95 -12.77 -15.35
CA GLN A 151 7.74 -13.75 -16.41
C GLN A 151 6.52 -13.39 -17.25
N ALA A 152 6.67 -13.52 -18.58
CA ALA A 152 5.61 -13.36 -19.54
C ALA A 152 5.75 -14.47 -20.60
N VAL A 153 4.68 -15.23 -20.86
CA VAL A 153 4.71 -16.37 -21.78
C VAL A 153 3.43 -16.38 -22.61
N ILE A 154 3.54 -16.44 -23.94
CA ILE A 154 2.39 -16.69 -24.82
C ILE A 154 1.90 -18.13 -24.58
N THR A 155 0.63 -18.29 -24.22
CA THR A 155 0.02 -19.61 -23.98
C THR A 155 -0.78 -20.11 -25.19
N SER A 156 -1.34 -19.20 -25.98
CA SER A 156 -2.05 -19.53 -27.22
C SER A 156 -2.06 -18.33 -28.14
N SER A 157 -2.03 -18.55 -29.45
CA SER A 157 -2.14 -17.48 -30.44
C SER A 157 -2.82 -17.98 -31.70
N SER A 158 -3.55 -17.08 -32.36
CA SER A 158 -4.21 -17.36 -33.64
C SER A 158 -3.20 -17.51 -34.79
N ILE A 159 -1.98 -17.00 -34.58
CA ILE A 159 -0.84 -17.04 -35.49
C ILE A 159 0.44 -17.32 -34.70
N ASN A 160 1.43 -17.99 -35.30
CA ASN A 160 2.64 -18.45 -34.60
C ASN A 160 3.63 -17.33 -34.26
N ASP A 161 3.51 -16.17 -34.91
CA ASP A 161 4.55 -15.14 -34.87
C ASP A 161 4.38 -14.13 -33.72
N PHE A 162 3.34 -14.26 -32.89
CA PHE A 162 3.24 -13.47 -31.66
C PHE A 162 4.34 -13.84 -30.69
N GLN A 163 5.05 -12.84 -30.19
CA GLN A 163 6.04 -13.01 -29.13
C GLN A 163 5.76 -12.04 -27.99
N ILE A 164 6.18 -12.41 -26.79
CA ILE A 164 6.11 -11.56 -25.62
C ILE A 164 7.45 -11.56 -24.92
N ALA A 165 7.83 -10.40 -24.39
CA ALA A 165 9.00 -10.28 -23.56
C ALA A 165 8.67 -9.38 -22.37
N ILE A 166 9.40 -9.60 -21.28
CA ILE A 166 9.38 -8.69 -20.15
C ILE A 166 9.95 -7.32 -20.56
N SER A 167 9.36 -6.25 -20.04
CA SER A 167 9.87 -4.88 -20.20
C SER A 167 9.97 -4.18 -18.84
N LYS A 168 10.73 -3.08 -18.81
CA LYS A 168 10.73 -2.21 -17.64
C LYS A 168 9.35 -1.57 -17.52
N ASN A 169 8.77 -1.62 -16.32
CA ASN A 169 7.54 -0.92 -16.05
C ASN A 169 7.76 0.61 -16.12
N PHE A 170 6.85 1.34 -16.76
CA PHE A 170 6.93 2.80 -16.76
C PHE A 170 6.68 3.32 -15.34
N GLY A 171 7.44 4.32 -14.91
CA GLY A 171 7.52 4.70 -13.49
C GLY A 171 6.23 5.26 -12.89
N ASP A 172 5.33 5.74 -13.73
CA ASP A 172 4.01 6.27 -13.40
C ASP A 172 2.86 5.26 -13.65
N LEU A 173 3.14 4.07 -14.17
CA LEU A 173 2.14 3.04 -14.44
C LEU A 173 2.24 1.88 -13.48
N ASN A 174 1.10 1.25 -13.17
CA ASN A 174 1.10 0.00 -12.42
C ASN A 174 1.44 -1.17 -13.36
N GLN A 175 2.34 -2.02 -12.90
CA GLN A 175 2.66 -3.29 -13.55
C GLN A 175 1.41 -4.18 -13.63
N LEU A 176 1.34 -5.04 -14.65
CA LEU A 176 0.27 -6.03 -14.75
C LEU A 176 0.25 -6.95 -13.50
N GLN A 177 -0.94 -7.33 -13.07
CA GLN A 177 -1.15 -8.25 -11.95
C GLN A 177 -0.89 -9.71 -12.39
N ASN A 178 -0.65 -10.61 -11.45
CA ASN A 178 -0.50 -12.04 -11.79
C ASN A 178 -1.76 -12.57 -12.48
N GLY A 179 -1.62 -13.29 -13.60
CA GLY A 179 -2.74 -13.96 -14.25
C GLY A 179 -2.62 -14.08 -15.77
N VAL A 180 -3.75 -14.41 -16.40
CA VAL A 180 -3.86 -14.65 -17.83
C VAL A 180 -4.50 -13.45 -18.53
N TYR A 181 -3.91 -13.01 -19.63
CA TYR A 181 -4.31 -11.85 -20.41
C TYR A 181 -4.56 -12.24 -21.85
N SER A 182 -5.56 -11.63 -22.48
CA SER A 182 -5.86 -11.79 -23.90
C SER A 182 -5.53 -10.52 -24.68
N ILE A 183 -4.76 -10.69 -25.74
CA ILE A 183 -4.41 -9.71 -26.75
C ILE A 183 -5.40 -9.85 -27.89
N ASN A 184 -5.97 -8.74 -28.34
CA ASN A 184 -6.78 -8.69 -29.56
C ASN A 184 -6.37 -7.49 -30.40
N ILE A 185 -6.07 -7.74 -31.67
CA ILE A 185 -5.80 -6.69 -32.66
C ILE A 185 -6.94 -6.72 -33.67
N ASP A 186 -7.75 -5.67 -33.68
CA ASP A 186 -8.89 -5.60 -34.61
C ASP A 186 -8.42 -5.44 -36.08
N ASN A 187 -9.39 -5.50 -37.01
CA ASN A 187 -9.11 -5.31 -38.43
C ASN A 187 -8.58 -3.90 -38.79
N ASN A 188 -8.74 -2.93 -37.88
CA ASN A 188 -8.23 -1.57 -38.03
C ASN A 188 -6.80 -1.41 -37.47
N GLY A 189 -6.21 -2.46 -36.89
CA GLY A 189 -4.87 -2.44 -36.29
C GLY A 189 -4.85 -1.85 -34.88
N ASN A 190 -5.97 -1.89 -34.16
CA ASN A 190 -6.05 -1.46 -32.78
C ASN A 190 -5.78 -2.63 -31.82
N LEU A 191 -4.69 -2.52 -31.07
CA LEU A 191 -4.28 -3.45 -30.02
C LEU A 191 -5.07 -3.18 -28.74
N THR A 192 -5.68 -4.23 -28.19
CA THR A 192 -6.35 -4.23 -26.90
C THR A 192 -5.83 -5.38 -26.05
N ILE A 193 -5.71 -5.15 -24.73
CA ILE A 193 -5.38 -6.19 -23.76
C ILE A 193 -6.53 -6.30 -22.77
N THR A 194 -6.96 -7.53 -22.49
CA THR A 194 -8.02 -7.82 -21.54
C THR A 194 -7.59 -8.85 -20.51
N LYS A 195 -8.18 -8.80 -19.31
CA LYS A 195 -8.09 -9.85 -18.30
C LYS A 195 -9.50 -10.17 -17.83
N ASN A 196 -9.92 -11.42 -17.95
CA ASN A 196 -11.28 -11.86 -17.63
C ASN A 196 -12.35 -10.96 -18.30
N GLY A 197 -12.13 -10.59 -19.57
CA GLY A 197 -13.03 -9.72 -20.34
C GLY A 197 -12.91 -8.20 -20.06
N ASN A 198 -12.20 -7.78 -19.01
CA ASN A 198 -12.01 -6.36 -18.70
C ASN A 198 -10.83 -5.77 -19.46
N TYR A 199 -11.02 -4.63 -20.13
CA TYR A 199 -9.94 -3.91 -20.81
C TYR A 199 -8.93 -3.35 -19.82
N ILE A 200 -7.66 -3.58 -20.11
CA ILE A 200 -6.53 -3.05 -19.36
C ILE A 200 -6.00 -1.82 -20.08
N PRO A 201 -6.08 -0.62 -19.49
CA PRO A 201 -5.51 0.58 -20.11
C PRO A 201 -3.99 0.44 -20.23
N ILE A 202 -3.43 0.54 -21.43
CA ILE A 202 -1.99 0.48 -21.71
C ILE A 202 -1.49 1.82 -22.25
N SER A 203 -0.17 1.98 -22.39
CA SER A 203 0.37 3.13 -23.14
C SER A 203 -0.23 3.15 -24.55
N SER A 204 -0.76 4.29 -24.98
CA SER A 204 -1.43 4.41 -26.28
C SER A 204 -0.46 4.40 -27.47
N ASP A 205 0.81 4.71 -27.21
CA ASP A 205 1.87 4.85 -28.22
C ASP A 205 3.18 4.11 -27.86
N GLY A 206 3.23 3.46 -26.71
CA GLY A 206 4.37 2.65 -26.27
C GLY A 206 5.63 3.44 -25.90
N ILE A 207 5.52 4.75 -25.70
CA ILE A 207 6.64 5.62 -25.36
C ILE A 207 6.61 5.94 -23.87
N ASP A 208 7.73 5.77 -23.16
CA ASP A 208 7.88 6.16 -21.76
C ASP A 208 8.07 7.67 -21.62
N ARG A 209 7.09 8.33 -20.99
CA ARG A 209 7.07 9.74 -20.64
C ARG A 209 6.93 9.96 -19.13
N SER A 210 7.34 8.98 -18.32
CA SER A 210 7.26 9.06 -16.84
C SER A 210 7.99 10.28 -16.28
N PHE A 211 9.01 10.80 -16.99
CA PHE A 211 9.77 11.99 -16.61
C PHE A 211 9.31 13.30 -17.28
N ALA A 212 8.18 13.27 -17.99
CA ALA A 212 7.61 14.41 -18.69
C ALA A 212 6.13 14.62 -18.28
N ASN A 213 5.25 14.95 -19.22
CA ASN A 213 3.81 15.20 -18.97
C ASN A 213 2.98 13.93 -18.65
N GLY A 214 3.62 12.84 -18.21
CA GLY A 214 3.00 11.55 -17.94
C GLY A 214 2.68 10.73 -19.19
N ASN A 215 2.46 9.44 -18.98
CA ASN A 215 2.12 8.50 -20.04
C ASN A 215 0.65 8.61 -20.48
N LYS A 216 0.42 8.56 -21.80
CA LYS A 216 -0.93 8.55 -22.37
C LYS A 216 -1.50 7.14 -22.28
N LEU A 217 -2.54 6.96 -21.48
CA LEU A 217 -3.22 5.68 -21.33
C LEU A 217 -4.47 5.59 -22.19
N SER A 218 -4.69 4.41 -22.77
CA SER A 218 -5.90 4.08 -23.51
C SER A 218 -6.20 2.59 -23.37
N THR A 219 -7.47 2.21 -23.45
CA THR A 219 -7.90 0.80 -23.53
C THR A 219 -7.53 0.15 -24.87
N SER A 220 -7.07 0.96 -25.83
CA SER A 220 -6.68 0.56 -27.16
C SER A 220 -5.49 1.39 -27.67
N ALA A 221 -4.51 0.74 -28.28
CA ALA A 221 -3.34 1.38 -28.90
C ALA A 221 -3.33 1.11 -30.41
N ASN A 222 -3.11 2.13 -31.24
CA ASN A 222 -3.03 1.93 -32.69
C ASN A 222 -1.63 1.44 -33.07
N VAL A 223 -1.55 0.19 -33.55
CA VAL A 223 -0.30 -0.47 -33.94
C VAL A 223 -0.19 -0.65 -35.46
N LEU A 224 -1.03 0.04 -36.23
CA LEU A 224 -1.09 -0.11 -37.69
C LEU A 224 0.25 0.21 -38.37
N ASN A 225 0.97 1.22 -37.88
CA ASN A 225 2.29 1.57 -38.39
C ASN A 225 3.32 0.44 -38.17
N ILE A 226 3.23 -0.28 -37.05
CA ILE A 226 4.10 -1.42 -36.74
C ILE A 226 3.80 -2.57 -37.70
N ILE A 227 2.51 -2.88 -37.90
CA ILE A 227 2.05 -3.93 -38.82
C ILE A 227 2.51 -3.63 -40.26
N ASN A 228 2.28 -2.40 -40.74
CA ASN A 228 2.63 -1.99 -42.10
C ASN A 228 4.15 -1.95 -42.35
N SER A 229 4.96 -1.88 -41.30
CA SER A 229 6.43 -1.89 -41.38
C SER A 229 7.03 -3.30 -41.37
N GLY A 230 6.20 -4.35 -41.44
CA GLY A 230 6.65 -5.74 -41.39
C GLY A 230 6.67 -6.36 -39.99
N GLY A 231 6.05 -5.69 -39.01
CA GLY A 231 5.98 -6.13 -37.63
C GLY A 231 7.06 -5.53 -36.72
N GLY A 232 6.86 -5.60 -35.41
CA GLY A 232 7.74 -4.95 -34.44
C GLY A 232 7.26 -5.00 -33.00
N TRP A 233 8.12 -4.55 -32.08
CA TRP A 233 7.82 -4.54 -30.65
C TRP A 233 6.98 -3.32 -30.26
N PHE A 234 5.92 -3.57 -29.48
CA PHE A 234 5.12 -2.56 -28.82
C PHE A 234 5.27 -2.70 -27.30
N ASP A 235 5.71 -1.65 -26.61
CA ASP A 235 5.78 -1.64 -25.14
C ASP A 235 4.44 -1.21 -24.56
N THR A 236 3.88 -2.03 -23.66
CA THR A 236 2.60 -1.69 -23.02
C THR A 236 2.75 -0.64 -21.93
N GLY A 237 3.98 -0.39 -21.47
CA GLY A 237 4.30 0.43 -20.32
C GLY A 237 4.00 -0.23 -18.97
N ARG A 238 3.45 -1.46 -18.96
CA ARG A 238 3.05 -2.20 -17.76
C ARG A 238 3.90 -3.42 -17.45
N GLY A 239 5.18 -3.37 -17.85
CA GLY A 239 6.16 -4.42 -17.58
C GLY A 239 6.18 -5.56 -18.61
N VAL A 240 5.51 -5.40 -19.74
CA VAL A 240 5.59 -6.31 -20.90
C VAL A 240 5.66 -5.53 -22.20
N LYS A 241 6.41 -6.08 -23.16
CA LYS A 241 6.38 -5.71 -24.57
C LYS A 241 5.91 -6.87 -25.42
N ILE A 242 5.14 -6.58 -26.46
CA ILE A 242 4.50 -7.56 -27.33
C ILE A 242 5.06 -7.35 -28.74
N TYR A 243 5.53 -8.42 -29.37
CA TYR A 243 5.87 -8.39 -30.78
C TYR A 243 4.59 -8.53 -31.59
N ILE A 244 4.32 -7.53 -32.41
CA ILE A 244 3.16 -7.45 -33.30
C ILE A 244 3.62 -7.87 -34.70
N PRO A 245 3.21 -9.04 -35.22
CA PRO A 245 3.61 -9.49 -36.55
C PRO A 245 2.86 -8.74 -37.67
N ALA A 246 3.34 -8.86 -38.92
CA ALA A 246 2.78 -8.16 -40.07
C ALA A 246 1.35 -8.60 -40.45
N ASP A 247 0.95 -9.81 -40.06
CA ASP A 247 -0.37 -10.40 -40.27
C ASP A 247 -1.27 -10.32 -39.02
N ALA A 248 -0.92 -9.49 -38.04
CA ALA A 248 -1.61 -9.46 -36.75
C ALA A 248 -3.06 -8.94 -36.78
N LYS A 249 -3.55 -8.38 -37.90
CA LYS A 249 -4.91 -7.83 -37.99
C LYS A 249 -5.96 -8.93 -37.87
N GLY A 250 -6.97 -8.70 -37.03
CA GLY A 250 -8.05 -9.66 -36.77
C GLY A 250 -7.63 -10.86 -35.93
N ASN A 251 -6.38 -10.88 -35.44
CA ASN A 251 -5.84 -12.01 -34.70
C ASN A 251 -5.79 -11.74 -33.19
N THR A 252 -5.85 -12.84 -32.44
CA THR A 252 -5.79 -12.82 -30.98
C THR A 252 -4.64 -13.68 -30.45
N ALA A 253 -4.17 -13.35 -29.27
CA ALA A 253 -3.23 -14.17 -28.51
C ALA A 253 -3.56 -14.11 -27.01
N THR A 254 -3.05 -15.05 -26.25
CA THR A 254 -3.21 -15.14 -24.80
C THR A 254 -1.84 -15.32 -24.19
N PHE A 255 -1.58 -14.67 -23.07
CA PHE A 255 -0.33 -14.79 -22.34
C PHE A 255 -0.57 -14.87 -20.84
N THR A 256 0.28 -15.62 -20.15
CA THR A 256 0.39 -15.58 -18.70
C THR A 256 1.42 -14.54 -18.30
N TYR A 257 1.12 -13.79 -17.25
CA TYR A 257 2.02 -12.83 -16.65
C TYR A 257 2.18 -13.07 -15.16
N THR A 258 3.43 -13.11 -14.71
CA THR A 258 3.80 -13.10 -13.31
C THR A 258 4.54 -11.78 -13.04
N PRO A 259 3.98 -10.89 -12.19
CA PRO A 259 4.64 -9.65 -11.82
C PRO A 259 5.94 -9.96 -11.08
N GLY A 260 6.87 -9.04 -11.21
CA GLY A 260 8.21 -9.16 -10.66
C GLY A 260 9.09 -8.05 -11.17
N GLY A 261 10.37 -8.13 -10.85
CA GLY A 261 11.33 -7.07 -11.12
C GLY A 261 12.32 -6.96 -9.98
N ASN A 262 13.17 -5.94 -10.09
CA ASN A 262 14.15 -5.65 -9.06
C ASN A 262 13.45 -4.95 -7.89
N ASN A 263 13.87 -5.29 -6.67
CA ASN A 263 13.50 -4.58 -5.46
C ASN A 263 12.01 -4.62 -5.09
N PHE A 264 11.38 -5.79 -5.21
CA PHE A 264 10.01 -6.01 -4.76
C PHE A 264 9.96 -6.14 -3.23
N TYR A 265 9.06 -5.43 -2.57
CA TYR A 265 8.86 -5.52 -1.12
C TYR A 265 8.06 -6.78 -0.75
N MET A 266 8.59 -7.61 0.15
CA MET A 266 8.00 -8.89 0.59
C MET A 266 7.74 -8.96 2.10
N GLY A 267 7.90 -7.86 2.82
CA GLY A 267 7.46 -7.77 4.22
C GLY A 267 5.96 -7.51 4.33
N ASP A 268 5.45 -7.50 5.57
CA ASP A 268 4.05 -7.16 5.85
C ASP A 268 3.91 -5.81 6.59
N ASP A 269 2.69 -5.28 6.61
CA ASP A 269 2.33 -4.01 7.26
C ASP A 269 2.17 -4.16 8.78
N ASN A 270 2.49 -5.33 9.34
CA ASN A 270 2.26 -5.62 10.75
C ASN A 270 3.43 -5.13 11.60
N ASN A 271 3.11 -4.49 12.73
CA ASN A 271 4.10 -3.93 13.63
C ASN A 271 4.85 -5.01 14.42
N LEU A 272 6.18 -4.96 14.38
CA LEU A 272 7.01 -5.70 15.33
C LEU A 272 6.91 -5.03 16.70
N SER A 273 6.33 -5.74 17.67
CA SER A 273 6.17 -5.26 19.04
C SER A 273 7.17 -5.95 19.96
N ILE A 274 7.98 -5.17 20.66
CA ILE A 274 8.81 -5.71 21.75
C ILE A 274 8.08 -5.42 23.05
N ALA A 275 7.88 -6.47 23.86
CA ALA A 275 7.32 -6.33 25.20
C ALA A 275 8.43 -5.96 26.18
N TYR A 276 8.34 -4.78 26.79
CA TYR A 276 9.33 -4.31 27.76
C TYR A 276 8.89 -4.55 29.20
N SER A 277 7.58 -4.67 29.41
CA SER A 277 6.99 -5.06 30.69
C SER A 277 5.65 -5.76 30.50
N ASP A 278 5.08 -6.27 31.60
CA ASP A 278 3.77 -6.89 31.59
C ASP A 278 2.71 -5.91 31.05
N GLY A 279 2.17 -6.21 29.87
CA GLY A 279 1.13 -5.43 29.22
C GLY A 279 1.58 -4.14 28.52
N ILE A 280 2.88 -3.82 28.48
CA ILE A 280 3.41 -2.67 27.72
C ILE A 280 4.31 -3.16 26.59
N THR A 281 3.74 -3.10 25.39
CA THR A 281 4.44 -3.28 24.13
C THR A 281 4.53 -1.93 23.44
N THR A 282 5.72 -1.47 23.08
CA THR A 282 5.83 -0.39 22.08
C THR A 282 6.13 -1.03 20.72
N PRO A 283 5.31 -0.76 19.69
CA PRO A 283 5.63 -1.18 18.34
C PRO A 283 6.85 -0.39 17.86
N ILE A 284 7.90 -1.10 17.45
CA ILE A 284 8.99 -0.50 16.70
C ILE A 284 8.52 -0.48 15.25
N THR A 285 8.11 0.69 14.78
CA THR A 285 7.48 0.87 13.47
C THR A 285 8.47 1.51 12.51
N ILE A 286 9.32 0.70 11.89
CA ILE A 286 10.00 1.07 10.65
C ILE A 286 9.95 -0.16 9.75
N THR A 287 8.97 -0.24 8.86
CA THR A 287 8.92 -1.27 7.83
C THR A 287 9.73 -0.81 6.62
N ALA A 288 10.29 -1.73 5.81
CA ALA A 288 10.96 -1.31 4.58
C ALA A 288 9.96 -0.67 3.61
N LYS A 289 8.65 -0.92 3.76
CA LYS A 289 7.61 -0.17 3.06
C LYS A 289 7.67 1.32 3.39
N ASP A 290 7.94 1.72 4.63
CA ASP A 290 8.13 3.13 5.01
C ASP A 290 9.42 3.72 4.43
N MET A 291 10.44 2.88 4.20
CA MET A 291 11.71 3.26 3.53
C MET A 291 11.60 3.30 2.00
N LEU A 292 10.70 2.49 1.44
CA LEU A 292 10.42 2.32 0.00
C LEU A 292 9.19 3.11 -0.44
N TYR A 293 8.48 3.76 0.47
CA TYR A 293 7.34 4.60 0.10
C TYR A 293 7.86 5.68 -0.83
N LYS A 294 7.21 5.79 -2.00
CA LYS A 294 7.28 7.00 -2.82
C LYS A 294 7.11 8.16 -1.86
N GLN A 295 8.12 9.04 -1.83
CA GLN A 295 8.07 10.30 -1.11
C GLN A 295 6.65 10.84 -1.20
N HIS A 296 6.15 11.40 -0.11
CA HIS A 296 5.21 12.50 -0.19
C HIS A 296 5.86 13.61 -1.04
N GLN A 297 5.90 13.42 -2.36
CA GLN A 297 5.89 14.50 -3.31
C GLN A 297 4.49 15.07 -3.19
N THR A 298 4.30 15.89 -2.16
CA THR A 298 3.77 17.21 -2.47
C THR A 298 4.61 17.73 -3.62
N LEU A 299 4.09 17.58 -4.84
CA LEU A 299 4.51 18.34 -5.99
C LEU A 299 4.33 19.80 -5.61
N GLN A 300 5.35 20.40 -5.00
CA GLN A 300 5.56 21.81 -5.16
C GLN A 300 5.93 21.97 -6.62
N SER A 301 5.01 22.52 -7.40
CA SER A 301 5.29 22.98 -8.76
C SER A 301 6.58 23.81 -8.72
N ASN A 302 7.68 23.20 -9.17
CA ASN A 302 8.94 23.84 -9.53
C ASN A 302 9.68 24.61 -8.40
N ASN A 303 9.63 24.14 -7.14
CA ASN A 303 10.43 24.70 -6.03
C ASN A 303 10.26 26.23 -5.79
N GLN A 304 9.15 26.83 -6.24
CA GLN A 304 8.83 28.22 -5.93
C GLN A 304 7.63 28.30 -4.97
N LEU A 305 7.81 29.05 -3.89
CA LEU A 305 6.79 29.33 -2.88
C LEU A 305 5.54 29.91 -3.55
N LEU A 306 4.38 29.27 -3.35
CA LEU A 306 3.07 29.86 -3.65
C LEU A 306 2.93 31.11 -2.76
N ASN A 307 3.16 32.27 -3.36
CA ASN A 307 3.19 33.56 -2.66
C ASN A 307 1.76 34.09 -2.52
N SER A 308 1.23 34.11 -1.29
CA SER A 308 0.16 35.03 -0.94
C SER A 308 0.78 36.36 -0.54
N SER A 309 1.06 37.20 -1.54
CA SER A 309 1.40 38.63 -1.41
C SER A 309 2.31 39.05 -0.25
N ASN A 310 3.37 38.29 0.07
CA ASN A 310 4.50 38.53 1.00
C ASN A 310 4.66 37.53 2.17
N ASN A 311 4.07 36.33 2.12
CA ASN A 311 4.44 35.22 3.02
C ASN A 311 4.19 33.83 2.39
N PRO A 312 4.81 32.75 2.91
CA PRO A 312 4.50 31.38 2.49
C PRO A 312 3.01 31.10 2.73
N ALA A 313 2.32 30.52 1.75
CA ALA A 313 0.95 30.07 1.95
C ALA A 313 0.90 29.04 3.10
N THR A 314 0.04 29.30 4.07
CA THR A 314 -0.24 28.41 5.21
C THR A 314 -1.58 27.71 5.01
N ALA A 315 -1.91 26.75 5.87
CA ALA A 315 -3.21 26.07 5.84
C ALA A 315 -4.40 27.05 5.95
N GLN A 316 -4.22 28.23 6.54
CA GLN A 316 -5.26 29.25 6.69
C GLN A 316 -5.25 30.32 5.59
N THR A 317 -4.29 30.28 4.67
CA THR A 317 -4.26 31.21 3.54
C THR A 317 -5.51 31.06 2.69
N LEU A 318 -6.12 32.19 2.32
CA LEU A 318 -7.30 32.19 1.45
C LEU A 318 -6.89 31.85 0.03
N LEU A 319 -7.71 31.05 -0.65
CA LEU A 319 -7.49 30.62 -2.03
C LEU A 319 -7.45 31.80 -3.01
N ILE A 320 -8.22 32.86 -2.72
CA ILE A 320 -8.26 34.09 -3.53
C ILE A 320 -6.96 34.90 -3.46
N ASP A 321 -6.14 34.67 -2.42
CA ASP A 321 -4.86 35.35 -2.23
C ASP A 321 -3.70 34.57 -2.86
N LEU A 322 -3.96 33.36 -3.38
CA LEU A 322 -2.95 32.55 -4.05
C LEU A 322 -2.69 33.07 -5.46
N HIS A 323 -1.47 33.53 -5.68
CA HIS A 323 -1.00 33.92 -7.02
C HIS A 323 -0.25 32.75 -7.65
N LEU A 324 -0.81 32.16 -8.71
CA LEU A 324 -0.16 31.09 -9.49
C LEU A 324 0.71 31.70 -10.59
N SER A 325 1.87 32.24 -10.21
CA SER A 325 2.73 33.05 -11.08
C SER A 325 3.31 32.30 -12.29
N ASN A 326 3.42 30.96 -12.26
CA ASN A 326 4.09 30.21 -13.34
C ASN A 326 3.23 29.24 -14.16
N ALA A 327 1.97 28.97 -13.78
CA ALA A 327 1.15 27.97 -14.49
C ALA A 327 0.03 28.58 -15.36
N LEU A 328 -0.44 29.79 -15.05
CA LEU A 328 -1.67 30.34 -15.65
C LEU A 328 -1.61 31.84 -15.97
N GLY A 329 -0.43 32.48 -15.95
CA GLY A 329 -0.29 33.88 -16.35
C GLY A 329 -0.88 34.88 -15.35
N ASN A 330 -0.51 34.76 -14.07
CA ASN A 330 -0.89 35.69 -13.00
C ASN A 330 -2.41 35.81 -12.77
N VAL A 331 -3.11 34.67 -12.78
CA VAL A 331 -4.54 34.60 -12.45
C VAL A 331 -4.68 34.20 -10.99
N ALA A 332 -5.11 35.15 -10.14
CA ALA A 332 -5.62 34.81 -8.81
C ALA A 332 -6.97 34.08 -8.96
N LEU A 333 -7.19 33.04 -8.17
CA LEU A 333 -8.49 32.36 -8.14
C LEU A 333 -9.56 33.35 -7.68
N GLN A 334 -10.67 33.45 -8.41
CA GLN A 334 -11.74 34.38 -8.09
C GLN A 334 -12.89 33.69 -7.36
N THR A 335 -13.58 34.44 -6.50
CA THR A 335 -14.82 33.98 -5.87
C THR A 335 -15.82 33.52 -6.94
N GLY A 336 -16.35 32.31 -6.78
CA GLY A 336 -17.27 31.67 -7.71
C GLY A 336 -16.59 30.75 -8.74
N GLN A 337 -15.26 30.74 -8.85
CA GLN A 337 -14.57 29.79 -9.71
C GLN A 337 -14.67 28.37 -9.16
N LYS A 338 -14.79 27.41 -10.08
CA LYS A 338 -14.95 25.99 -9.76
C LYS A 338 -13.66 25.24 -10.05
N ILE A 339 -13.05 24.68 -9.02
CA ILE A 339 -11.89 23.80 -9.12
C ILE A 339 -12.40 22.37 -9.26
N VAL A 340 -12.24 21.78 -10.43
CA VAL A 340 -12.59 20.39 -10.69
C VAL A 340 -11.32 19.56 -10.67
N ILE A 341 -11.32 18.50 -9.86
CA ILE A 341 -10.22 17.55 -9.77
C ILE A 341 -10.72 16.22 -10.33
N THR A 342 -10.07 15.77 -11.38
CA THR A 342 -10.33 14.51 -12.08
C THR A 342 -9.01 13.78 -12.28
N GLY A 343 -9.00 12.46 -12.13
CA GLY A 343 -7.82 11.65 -12.37
C GLY A 343 -8.01 10.24 -11.83
N THR A 344 -6.90 9.57 -11.57
CA THR A 344 -6.88 8.29 -10.85
C THR A 344 -6.08 8.43 -9.56
N ASP A 345 -6.53 7.79 -8.48
CA ASP A 345 -5.74 7.72 -7.25
C ASP A 345 -4.53 6.78 -7.44
N HIS A 346 -3.71 6.63 -6.41
CA HIS A 346 -2.55 5.74 -6.43
C HIS A 346 -2.92 4.26 -6.62
N ASP A 347 -4.18 3.90 -6.35
CA ASP A 347 -4.73 2.55 -6.54
C ASP A 347 -5.35 2.37 -7.93
N GLY A 348 -5.36 3.43 -8.76
CA GLY A 348 -5.94 3.43 -10.09
C GLY A 348 -7.46 3.64 -10.14
N ASN A 349 -8.10 3.95 -9.00
CA ASN A 349 -9.52 4.26 -8.95
C ASN A 349 -9.79 5.64 -9.54
N ILE A 350 -10.93 5.82 -10.18
CA ILE A 350 -11.30 7.13 -10.75
C ILE A 350 -11.64 8.07 -9.59
N VAL A 351 -10.85 9.14 -9.46
CA VAL A 351 -11.16 10.26 -8.57
C VAL A 351 -11.90 11.30 -9.38
N SER A 352 -13.15 11.56 -9.01
CA SER A 352 -13.93 12.66 -9.58
C SER A 352 -14.85 13.26 -8.52
N GLY A 353 -14.67 14.54 -8.22
CA GLY A 353 -15.53 15.30 -7.31
C GLY A 353 -16.52 16.20 -8.04
N SER A 354 -17.56 16.67 -7.34
CA SER A 354 -18.55 17.63 -7.86
C SER A 354 -17.97 19.02 -8.17
N GLY A 355 -16.66 19.22 -7.93
CA GLY A 355 -15.91 20.46 -8.07
C GLY A 355 -16.04 21.34 -6.82
N PHE A 356 -14.93 21.88 -6.36
CA PHE A 356 -14.84 22.79 -5.23
C PHE A 356 -15.09 24.23 -5.70
N ILE A 357 -16.10 24.89 -5.14
CA ILE A 357 -16.38 26.29 -5.45
C ILE A 357 -15.53 27.17 -4.53
N VAL A 358 -14.70 28.02 -5.11
CA VAL A 358 -13.90 29.01 -4.37
C VAL A 358 -14.85 30.07 -3.83
N SER A 359 -15.13 30.03 -2.53
CA SER A 359 -15.85 31.11 -1.83
C SER A 359 -14.87 32.19 -1.36
N ALA A 360 -15.38 33.37 -1.02
CA ALA A 360 -14.55 34.50 -0.56
C ALA A 360 -13.67 34.15 0.67
N ASN A 361 -14.09 33.19 1.49
CA ASN A 361 -13.38 32.76 2.71
C ASN A 361 -12.77 31.37 2.58
N ALA A 362 -12.71 30.80 1.37
CA ALA A 362 -12.21 29.45 1.18
C ALA A 362 -10.70 29.40 1.44
N THR A 363 -10.25 28.53 2.34
CA THR A 363 -8.82 28.38 2.70
C THR A 363 -8.15 27.21 1.99
N VAL A 364 -6.81 27.20 1.97
CA VAL A 364 -5.99 26.06 1.51
C VAL A 364 -6.35 24.79 2.29
N SER A 365 -6.57 24.87 3.60
CA SER A 365 -6.98 23.72 4.43
C SER A 365 -8.33 23.16 4.00
N GLN A 366 -9.28 24.03 3.65
CA GLN A 366 -10.60 23.58 3.17
C GLN A 366 -10.52 22.92 1.79
N LEU A 367 -9.66 23.42 0.89
CA LEU A 367 -9.39 22.75 -0.38
C LEU A 367 -8.69 21.41 -0.16
N LEU A 368 -7.71 21.34 0.74
CA LEU A 368 -7.00 20.11 1.05
C LEU A 368 -7.95 19.08 1.67
N ASN A 369 -8.80 19.50 2.60
CA ASN A 369 -9.85 18.66 3.18
C ASN A 369 -10.86 18.20 2.13
N TYR A 370 -11.18 19.04 1.14
CA TYR A 370 -11.98 18.62 -0.01
C TYR A 370 -11.26 17.53 -0.82
N ILE A 371 -9.97 17.71 -1.12
CA ILE A 371 -9.14 16.75 -1.87
C ILE A 371 -9.05 15.41 -1.15
N THR A 372 -8.77 15.41 0.15
CA THR A 372 -8.62 14.18 0.94
C THR A 372 -9.94 13.43 1.14
N ASN A 373 -11.07 14.13 1.05
CA ASN A 373 -12.41 13.53 1.12
C ASN A 373 -13.05 13.34 -0.26
N LEU A 374 -12.30 13.53 -1.35
CA LEU A 374 -12.79 13.15 -2.67
C LEU A 374 -13.10 11.67 -2.66
N LYS A 375 -14.37 11.33 -2.89
CA LYS A 375 -14.77 9.94 -3.05
C LYS A 375 -14.04 9.38 -4.26
N THR A 376 -13.14 8.46 -4.02
CA THR A 376 -12.62 7.60 -5.07
C THR A 376 -13.79 6.69 -5.46
N LYS A 377 -14.21 6.77 -6.71
CA LYS A 377 -15.02 5.70 -7.26
C LYS A 377 -14.03 4.59 -7.51
N GLU A 378 -14.04 3.60 -6.63
CA GLU A 378 -13.71 2.24 -7.04
C GLU A 378 -14.38 2.04 -8.40
N VAL A 379 -13.65 1.56 -9.41
CA VAL A 379 -14.27 1.15 -10.67
C VAL A 379 -15.16 -0.04 -10.28
N LEU A 380 -16.39 0.28 -9.88
CA LEU A 380 -17.16 -0.43 -8.86
C LEU A 380 -17.09 -1.96 -8.99
N GLN A 381 -16.78 -2.62 -7.87
CA GLN A 381 -17.14 -4.00 -7.54
C GLN A 381 -18.67 -4.28 -7.56
N ASN A 382 -19.51 -3.45 -8.19
CA ASN A 382 -20.96 -3.66 -8.25
C ASN A 382 -21.39 -4.39 -9.53
N ASN A 383 -20.81 -5.57 -9.76
CA ASN A 383 -21.55 -6.66 -10.41
C ASN A 383 -22.44 -7.30 -9.34
N LYS A 384 -23.49 -6.61 -8.88
CA LYS A 384 -24.52 -7.30 -8.11
C LYS A 384 -25.27 -8.20 -9.10
N VAL A 385 -25.00 -9.49 -9.03
CA VAL A 385 -25.66 -10.51 -9.84
C VAL A 385 -27.16 -10.42 -9.59
N LEU A 386 -27.94 -10.12 -10.63
CA LEU A 386 -29.39 -10.04 -10.54
C LEU A 386 -29.94 -11.47 -10.61
N THR A 387 -30.60 -11.90 -9.55
CA THR A 387 -31.20 -13.23 -9.46
C THR A 387 -32.72 -13.16 -9.42
N LEU A 388 -33.34 -14.22 -9.92
CA LEU A 388 -34.75 -14.54 -9.78
C LEU A 388 -35.02 -15.06 -8.35
N GLN A 389 -36.30 -15.12 -7.94
CA GLN A 389 -36.69 -15.62 -6.61
C GLN A 389 -36.25 -17.07 -6.34
N ASP A 390 -36.06 -17.85 -7.39
CA ASP A 390 -35.56 -19.22 -7.33
C ASP A 390 -34.02 -19.33 -7.30
N GLY A 391 -33.32 -18.19 -7.28
CA GLY A 391 -31.86 -18.12 -7.24
C GLY A 391 -31.18 -18.21 -8.61
N SER A 392 -31.92 -18.39 -9.70
CA SER A 392 -31.35 -18.42 -11.05
C SER A 392 -30.99 -17.02 -11.56
N LEU A 393 -30.07 -16.95 -12.52
CA LEU A 393 -29.55 -15.69 -13.07
C LEU A 393 -30.59 -15.01 -13.98
N ALA A 394 -30.77 -13.69 -13.81
CA ALA A 394 -31.60 -12.91 -14.71
C ALA A 394 -30.97 -12.80 -16.10
N THR A 395 -31.76 -13.08 -17.13
CA THR A 395 -31.37 -13.02 -18.55
C THR A 395 -32.03 -11.82 -19.25
N SER A 396 -31.66 -11.53 -20.49
CA SER A 396 -32.25 -10.45 -21.30
C SER A 396 -33.78 -10.55 -21.48
N ALA A 397 -34.33 -11.77 -21.39
CA ALA A 397 -35.77 -12.03 -21.46
C ALA A 397 -36.49 -11.86 -20.11
N THR A 398 -35.75 -11.69 -19.02
CA THR A 398 -36.32 -11.59 -17.66
C THR A 398 -37.10 -10.28 -17.50
N THR A 399 -38.29 -10.37 -16.91
CA THR A 399 -39.14 -9.22 -16.60
C THR A 399 -38.68 -8.56 -15.31
N LEU A 400 -38.76 -7.23 -15.23
CA LEU A 400 -38.25 -6.49 -14.07
C LEU A 400 -38.91 -6.90 -12.73
N ASN A 401 -40.17 -7.33 -12.77
CA ASN A 401 -40.94 -7.77 -11.60
C ASN A 401 -40.53 -9.14 -11.04
N SER A 402 -39.76 -9.95 -11.77
CA SER A 402 -39.35 -11.29 -11.33
C SER A 402 -37.98 -11.29 -10.63
N ILE A 403 -37.30 -10.13 -10.59
CA ILE A 403 -35.98 -9.95 -9.97
C ILE A 403 -36.16 -9.65 -8.47
N VAL A 404 -35.38 -10.33 -7.62
CA VAL A 404 -35.48 -10.19 -6.16
C VAL A 404 -35.07 -8.79 -5.70
N GLY A 405 -35.92 -8.14 -4.90
CA GLY A 405 -35.64 -6.85 -4.26
C GLY A 405 -36.05 -5.61 -5.06
N LEU A 406 -36.70 -5.77 -6.21
CA LEU A 406 -37.30 -4.66 -6.96
C LEU A 406 -38.80 -4.58 -6.67
N ASN A 407 -39.19 -3.69 -5.76
CA ASN A 407 -40.59 -3.43 -5.48
C ASN A 407 -41.11 -2.40 -6.49
N SER A 408 -41.87 -2.87 -7.49
CA SER A 408 -42.84 -2.10 -8.29
C SER A 408 -42.40 -0.70 -8.76
N SER A 409 -42.06 -0.63 -10.05
CA SER A 409 -41.64 0.54 -10.85
C SER A 409 -40.25 1.11 -10.52
N ILE A 410 -39.40 1.19 -11.55
CA ILE A 410 -38.08 1.85 -11.48
C ILE A 410 -38.24 3.23 -12.14
N THR A 411 -38.09 4.28 -11.34
CA THR A 411 -38.03 5.66 -11.85
C THR A 411 -36.57 6.00 -12.12
N ILE A 412 -36.21 6.14 -13.40
CA ILE A 412 -34.85 6.53 -13.81
C ILE A 412 -34.89 8.02 -14.11
N SER A 413 -34.13 8.81 -13.33
CA SER A 413 -33.97 10.24 -13.57
C SER A 413 -32.78 10.43 -14.51
N LEU A 414 -33.07 10.85 -15.74
CA LEU A 414 -32.04 11.14 -16.75
C LEU A 414 -31.64 12.61 -16.57
N ALA A 415 -30.49 12.84 -15.95
CA ALA A 415 -29.93 14.18 -15.86
C ALA A 415 -29.19 14.50 -17.16
N ASN A 416 -29.78 15.35 -17.98
CA ASN A 416 -29.03 16.10 -18.99
C ASN A 416 -29.09 17.58 -18.63
N ILE A 417 -28.01 18.32 -18.88
CA ILE A 417 -27.83 19.72 -18.41
C ILE A 417 -29.07 20.56 -18.76
N GLY A 418 -29.95 20.79 -17.78
CA GLY A 418 -31.09 21.71 -17.88
C GLY A 418 -32.51 21.13 -17.83
N SER A 419 -32.75 19.81 -17.88
CA SER A 419 -34.10 19.26 -17.62
C SER A 419 -34.07 17.79 -17.16
N ASN A 420 -34.66 17.53 -15.98
CA ASN A 420 -34.82 16.18 -15.46
C ASN A 420 -36.06 15.54 -16.10
N THR A 421 -35.86 14.56 -16.97
CA THR A 421 -36.97 13.74 -17.50
C THR A 421 -37.00 12.43 -16.72
N SER A 422 -38.12 12.14 -16.05
CA SER A 422 -38.33 10.89 -15.34
C SER A 422 -39.08 9.91 -16.25
N VAL A 423 -38.49 8.75 -16.51
CA VAL A 423 -39.15 7.68 -17.27
C VAL A 423 -39.60 6.61 -16.28
N THR A 424 -40.91 6.32 -16.28
CA THR A 424 -41.50 5.24 -15.48
C THR A 424 -41.63 4.00 -16.35
N LEU A 425 -40.88 2.96 -16.03
CA LEU A 425 -40.94 1.68 -16.75
C LEU A 425 -42.00 0.78 -16.12
N SER A 426 -42.89 0.22 -16.96
CA SER A 426 -43.96 -0.67 -16.50
C SER A 426 -43.39 -1.98 -15.93
N ALA A 427 -44.06 -2.56 -14.95
CA ALA A 427 -43.58 -3.77 -14.27
C ALA A 427 -43.41 -5.01 -15.20
N GLY A 428 -44.12 -5.03 -16.34
CA GLY A 428 -44.02 -6.09 -17.35
C GLY A 428 -42.91 -5.91 -18.38
N SER A 429 -42.14 -4.82 -18.32
CA SER A 429 -41.04 -4.59 -19.25
C SER A 429 -39.88 -5.57 -19.01
N THR A 430 -39.38 -6.18 -20.08
CA THR A 430 -38.18 -7.04 -20.04
C THR A 430 -36.90 -6.19 -20.03
N ILE A 431 -35.81 -6.77 -19.52
CA ILE A 431 -34.46 -6.18 -19.56
C ILE A 431 -34.09 -5.72 -20.98
N ALA A 432 -34.39 -6.53 -22.00
CA ALA A 432 -34.11 -6.21 -23.40
C ALA A 432 -34.88 -4.98 -23.92
N ASN A 433 -36.15 -4.82 -23.52
CA ASN A 433 -36.98 -3.70 -23.94
C ASN A 433 -36.47 -2.37 -23.34
N VAL A 434 -36.03 -2.43 -22.08
CA VAL A 434 -35.42 -1.29 -21.40
C VAL A 434 -34.11 -0.88 -22.08
N LEU A 435 -33.25 -1.85 -22.39
CA LEU A 435 -31.98 -1.59 -23.07
C LEU A 435 -32.19 -0.97 -24.46
N SER A 436 -33.17 -1.48 -25.21
CA SER A 436 -33.53 -0.99 -26.53
C SER A 436 -34.09 0.44 -26.48
N PHE A 437 -34.89 0.76 -25.46
CA PHE A 437 -35.38 2.12 -25.24
C PHE A 437 -34.24 3.12 -25.06
N PHE A 438 -33.24 2.81 -24.22
CA PHE A 438 -32.09 3.70 -24.03
C PHE A 438 -31.28 3.88 -25.30
N LYS A 439 -30.97 2.77 -25.99
CA LYS A 439 -30.20 2.79 -27.24
C LYS A 439 -30.88 3.62 -28.34
N ASN A 440 -32.20 3.50 -28.49
CA ASN A 440 -32.96 4.24 -29.51
C ASN A 440 -33.07 5.74 -29.22
N ASN A 441 -32.91 6.15 -27.95
CA ASN A 441 -32.92 7.56 -27.55
C ASN A 441 -31.50 8.16 -27.43
N GLY A 442 -30.48 7.47 -27.96
CA GLY A 442 -29.09 7.95 -27.96
C GLY A 442 -28.40 7.87 -26.60
N TYR A 443 -28.98 7.15 -25.63
CA TYR A 443 -28.39 6.90 -24.32
C TYR A 443 -27.72 5.52 -24.30
N SER A 444 -26.52 5.43 -23.73
CA SER A 444 -25.89 4.14 -23.47
C SER A 444 -26.42 3.55 -22.15
N ALA A 445 -27.07 2.39 -22.23
CA ALA A 445 -27.37 1.57 -21.07
C ALA A 445 -26.76 0.18 -21.30
N THR A 446 -25.95 -0.29 -20.35
CA THR A 446 -25.29 -1.59 -20.40
C THR A 446 -25.70 -2.36 -19.16
N ILE A 447 -26.38 -3.49 -19.34
CA ILE A 447 -26.68 -4.41 -18.23
C ILE A 447 -25.71 -5.57 -18.40
N SER A 448 -24.63 -5.54 -17.63
CA SER A 448 -23.63 -6.61 -17.62
C SER A 448 -24.11 -7.68 -16.64
N HIS A 449 -24.60 -8.81 -17.15
CA HIS A 449 -24.83 -9.98 -16.32
C HIS A 449 -23.50 -10.73 -16.19
N GLY A 450 -22.99 -10.82 -14.96
CA GLY A 450 -21.83 -11.66 -14.65
C GLY A 450 -22.15 -13.14 -14.82
N LEU A 451 -21.13 -13.91 -15.25
CA LEU A 451 -21.14 -15.31 -15.72
C LEU A 451 -21.62 -15.40 -17.17
N ILE A 452 -20.80 -15.80 -18.13
CA ILE A 452 -19.89 -16.96 -18.15
C ILE A 452 -18.42 -16.55 -18.36
#